data_AF-A0A8X7CRS5-F1
#
_entry.id   AF-A0A8X7CRS5-F1
#
_cell.length_a   1.000
_cell.length_b   1.000
_cell.length_c   1.000
_cell.angle_alpha   90.00
_cell.angle_beta   90.00
_cell.angle_gamma   90.00
#
_symmetry.space_group_name_H-M   'P 1'
#
loop_
_entity.id
_entity.type
_entity.pdbx_description
1 polymer ?
#
loop_
_entity_poly.entity_id
_entity_poly.type
_entity_poly.pdbx_seq_one_letter_code
_entity_poly.pdbx_strand_id
1 'polypeptide(L)'
;MVTCEMLGDPRIHQNPALLSLGVVFHRWHNVIAERVHSQHPEWTDEDIFQRARRIVIATLQNIILYEYLPVLLMEPLNPYQGYQPDLHPGVSHVFQSAAFRFGHTLIPPGLYKR
;
A
#
# COMPACT_ATOMS: atom_id res chain seq x y z
N MET A 1 22.71 -13.37 -7.37
CA MET A 1 21.75 -13.55 -8.48
C MET A 1 20.51 -12.75 -8.11
N VAL A 2 20.23 -11.64 -8.79
CA VAL A 2 19.01 -10.86 -8.50
C VAL A 2 17.86 -11.55 -9.22
N THR A 3 17.03 -12.27 -8.48
CA THR A 3 15.78 -12.82 -9.01
C THR A 3 14.82 -11.66 -9.25
N CYS A 4 14.25 -11.57 -10.45
CA CYS A 4 13.15 -10.67 -10.74
C CYS A 4 11.93 -11.18 -9.94
N GLU A 5 11.67 -10.59 -8.76
CA GLU A 5 10.52 -10.95 -7.96
C GLU A 5 9.24 -10.46 -8.66
N MET A 6 8.34 -11.39 -8.98
CA MET A 6 7.04 -11.02 -9.54
C MET A 6 6.14 -10.52 -8.41
N LEU A 7 5.88 -9.20 -8.39
CA LEU A 7 4.95 -8.55 -7.47
C LEU A 7 3.73 -8.03 -8.26
N GLY A 8 2.70 -7.58 -7.53
CA GLY A 8 1.39 -7.26 -8.11
C GLY A 8 1.32 -6.05 -9.06
N ASP A 9 2.31 -5.15 -9.08
CA ASP A 9 2.40 -4.04 -10.05
C ASP A 9 3.43 -4.37 -11.14
N PRO A 10 3.05 -4.38 -12.45
CA PRO A 10 3.99 -4.64 -13.55
C PRO A 10 5.14 -3.62 -13.64
N ARG A 11 5.02 -2.46 -12.99
CA ARG A 11 6.00 -1.37 -13.00
C ARG A 11 6.86 -1.32 -11.73
N ILE A 12 6.74 -2.31 -10.84
CA ILE A 12 7.43 -2.31 -9.54
C ILE A 12 8.96 -2.17 -9.67
N HIS A 13 9.53 -2.59 -10.80
CA HIS A 13 10.97 -2.56 -11.09
C HIS A 13 11.49 -1.22 -11.64
N GLN A 14 10.72 -0.13 -11.60
CA GLN A 14 11.16 1.17 -12.11
C GLN A 14 12.38 1.74 -11.36
N ASN A 15 12.44 1.57 -10.04
CA ASN A 15 13.57 1.99 -9.22
C ASN A 15 13.65 1.16 -7.93
N PRO A 16 14.82 1.05 -7.29
CA PRO A 16 15.00 0.19 -6.11
C PRO A 16 14.20 0.64 -4.87
N ALA A 17 13.86 1.92 -4.73
CA ALA A 17 13.02 2.38 -3.61
C ALA A 17 11.59 1.87 -3.73
N LEU A 18 11.01 1.94 -4.94
CA LEU A 18 9.68 1.40 -5.22
C LEU A 18 9.65 -0.13 -5.05
N LEU A 19 10.67 -0.82 -5.55
CA LEU A 19 10.81 -2.26 -5.33
C LEU A 19 10.87 -2.61 -3.84
N SER A 20 11.65 -1.85 -3.07
CA SER A 20 11.79 -2.07 -1.63
C SER A 20 10.45 -1.99 -0.89
N LEU A 21 9.59 -1.03 -1.26
CA LEU A 21 8.23 -0.95 -0.69
C LEU A 21 7.40 -2.21 -1.02
N GLY A 22 7.46 -2.67 -2.27
CA GLY A 22 6.78 -3.91 -2.67
C GLY A 22 7.25 -5.13 -1.88
N VAL A 23 8.56 -5.27 -1.69
CA VAL A 23 9.16 -6.35 -0.88
C VAL A 23 8.73 -6.25 0.59
N VAL A 24 8.71 -5.05 1.17
CA VAL A 24 8.26 -4.83 2.56
C VAL A 24 6.81 -5.29 2.74
N PHE A 25 5.89 -4.90 1.86
CA PHE A 25 4.49 -5.29 1.97
C PHE A 25 4.27 -6.78 1.66
N HIS A 26 5.03 -7.37 0.75
CA HIS A 26 4.99 -8.81 0.50
C HIS A 26 5.43 -9.60 1.75
N ARG A 27 6.56 -9.23 2.37
CA ARG A 27 7.02 -9.85 3.61
C ARG A 27 6.04 -9.61 4.75
N TRP A 28 5.47 -8.42 4.84
CA TRP A 28 4.46 -8.11 5.85
C TRP A 28 3.23 -8.98 5.73
N HIS A 29 2.75 -9.25 4.50
CA HIS A 29 1.68 -10.19 4.26
C HIS A 29 1.99 -11.58 4.84
N ASN A 30 3.20 -12.09 4.61
CA ASN A 30 3.59 -13.41 5.12
C ASN A 30 3.69 -13.44 6.65
N VAL A 31 4.18 -12.37 7.27
CA VAL A 31 4.16 -12.22 8.74
C VAL A 31 2.73 -12.24 9.28
N ILE A 32 1.79 -11.56 8.62
CA ILE A 32 0.39 -11.60 9.03
C ILE A 32 -0.22 -12.98 8.80
N ALA A 33 0.08 -13.64 7.68
CA ALA A 33 -0.42 -14.99 7.38
C ALA A 33 0.04 -16.00 8.45
N GLU A 34 1.31 -15.95 8.86
CA GLU A 34 1.84 -16.79 9.94
C GLU A 34 1.13 -16.51 11.28
N ARG A 35 0.89 -15.23 11.61
CA ARG A 35 0.14 -14.86 12.82
C ARG A 35 -1.31 -15.35 12.76
N VAL A 36 -1.97 -15.23 11.61
CA VAL A 36 -3.35 -15.72 11.43
C VAL A 36 -3.38 -17.24 11.60
N HIS A 37 -2.46 -17.96 10.96
CA HIS A 37 -2.37 -19.42 11.11
C HIS A 37 -2.12 -19.85 12.55
N SER A 38 -1.26 -19.13 13.29
CA SER A 38 -1.02 -19.44 14.71
C SER A 38 -2.26 -19.28 15.60
N GLN A 39 -3.20 -18.40 15.22
CA GLN A 39 -4.46 -18.16 15.92
C GLN A 39 -5.58 -19.09 15.46
N HIS A 40 -5.52 -19.53 14.20
CA HIS A 40 -6.49 -20.41 13.55
C HIS A 40 -5.79 -21.56 12.81
N PRO A 41 -5.24 -22.56 13.54
CA PRO A 41 -4.50 -23.66 12.92
C PRO A 41 -5.36 -24.54 12.01
N GLU A 42 -6.68 -24.50 12.19
CA GLU A 42 -7.67 -25.28 11.45
C GLU A 42 -8.07 -24.67 10.10
N TRP A 43 -7.70 -23.42 9.84
CA TRP A 43 -8.07 -22.73 8.61
C TRP A 43 -7.32 -23.25 7.38
N THR A 44 -7.97 -23.17 6.23
CA THR A 44 -7.33 -23.51 4.95
C THR A 44 -6.35 -22.42 4.52
N ASP A 45 -5.48 -22.74 3.57
CA ASP A 45 -4.55 -21.78 2.97
C ASP A 45 -5.28 -20.54 2.40
N GLU A 46 -6.41 -20.76 1.72
CA GLU A 46 -7.22 -19.68 1.15
C GLU A 46 -7.81 -18.77 2.25
N ASP A 47 -8.31 -19.35 3.35
CA ASP A 47 -8.86 -18.58 4.47
C ASP A 47 -7.77 -17.71 5.12
N ILE A 48 -6.57 -18.28 5.32
CA ILE A 48 -5.40 -17.57 5.87
C ILE A 48 -4.98 -16.44 4.92
N PHE A 49 -4.87 -16.74 3.62
CA PHE A 49 -4.51 -15.76 2.60
C PHE A 49 -5.49 -14.59 2.57
N GLN A 50 -6.80 -14.86 2.50
CA GLN A 50 -7.81 -13.80 2.43
C GLN A 50 -7.85 -12.96 3.71
N ARG A 51 -7.67 -13.59 4.87
CA ARG A 51 -7.58 -12.87 6.14
C ARG A 51 -6.34 -11.97 6.18
N ALA A 52 -5.17 -12.49 5.80
CA ALA A 52 -3.94 -11.73 5.77
C ALA A 52 -4.02 -10.56 4.78
N ARG A 53 -4.51 -10.82 3.56
CA ARG A 53 -4.79 -9.81 2.53
C ARG A 53 -5.70 -8.71 3.07
N ARG A 54 -6.81 -9.04 3.74
CA ARG A 54 -7.75 -8.06 4.30
C ARG A 54 -7.07 -7.15 5.33
N ILE A 55 -6.24 -7.71 6.20
CA ILE A 55 -5.50 -6.94 7.21
C ILE A 55 -4.49 -6.02 6.53
N VAL A 56 -3.70 -6.53 5.58
CA VAL A 56 -2.69 -5.72 4.87
C VAL A 56 -3.33 -4.57 4.08
N ILE A 57 -4.48 -4.80 3.43
CA ILE A 57 -5.24 -3.74 2.76
C ILE A 57 -5.68 -2.67 3.77
N ALA A 58 -6.21 -3.07 4.94
CA ALA A 58 -6.61 -2.14 5.97
C ALA A 58 -5.42 -1.33 6.53
N THR A 59 -4.27 -1.98 6.74
CA THR A 59 -3.03 -1.30 7.15
C THR A 59 -2.59 -0.28 6.11
N LEU A 60 -2.59 -0.64 4.83
CA LEU A 60 -2.19 0.27 3.75
C LEU A 60 -3.14 1.47 3.64
N GLN A 61 -4.47 1.24 3.72
CA GLN A 61 -5.46 2.31 3.74
C GLN A 61 -5.27 3.24 4.93
N ASN A 62 -4.98 2.70 6.12
CA ASN A 62 -4.72 3.50 7.32
C ASN A 62 -3.48 4.38 7.18
N ILE A 63 -2.36 3.81 6.74
CA ILE A 63 -1.11 4.55 6.50
C ILE A 63 -1.36 5.67 5.49
N ILE A 64 -2.05 5.38 4.37
CA ILE A 64 -2.30 6.37 3.34
C ILE A 64 -3.18 7.52 3.86
N LEU A 65 -4.33 7.22 4.46
CA LEU A 65 -5.31 8.24 4.84
C LEU A 65 -4.95 8.97 6.12
N TYR A 66 -4.44 8.29 7.13
CA TYR A 66 -4.30 8.87 8.47
C TYR A 66 -2.85 9.24 8.83
N GLU A 67 -1.86 8.80 8.05
CA GLU A 67 -0.45 9.15 8.29
C GLU A 67 0.14 9.95 7.13
N TYR A 68 0.05 9.44 5.90
CA TYR A 68 0.68 10.06 4.74
C TYR A 68 -0.07 11.30 4.23
N LEU A 69 -1.37 11.19 3.99
CA LEU A 69 -2.15 12.26 3.37
C LEU A 69 -2.25 13.53 4.24
N PRO A 70 -2.44 13.47 5.57
CA PRO A 70 -2.49 14.67 6.40
C PRO A 70 -1.16 15.43 6.41
N VAL A 71 -0.04 14.70 6.37
CA VAL A 71 1.30 15.30 6.28
C VAL A 71 1.51 15.93 4.90
N LEU A 72 1.09 15.25 3.84
CA LEU A 72 1.22 15.75 2.46
C LEU A 72 0.40 17.03 2.23
N LEU A 73 -0.83 17.08 2.75
CA LEU A 73 -1.74 18.23 2.59
C LEU A 73 -1.50 19.34 3.63
N MET A 74 -0.73 19.04 4.69
CA MET A 74 -0.59 19.90 5.87
C MET A 74 -1.95 20.27 6.51
N GLU A 75 -2.92 19.37 6.41
CA GLU A 75 -4.29 19.56 6.90
C GLU A 75 -4.84 18.21 7.43
N PRO A 76 -5.55 18.19 8.57
CA PRO A 76 -6.19 16.97 9.03
C PRO A 76 -7.31 16.54 8.08
N LEU A 77 -7.46 15.23 7.89
CA LEU A 77 -8.63 14.70 7.19
C LEU A 77 -9.89 14.84 8.06
N ASN A 78 -11.00 15.15 7.41
CA ASN A 78 -12.32 15.07 8.04
C ASN A 78 -12.59 13.64 8.55
N PRO A 79 -13.24 13.47 9.71
CA PRO A 79 -13.63 12.16 10.20
C PRO A 79 -14.45 11.38 9.17
N TYR A 80 -14.20 10.08 9.07
CA TYR A 80 -14.95 9.21 8.15
C TYR A 80 -16.43 9.16 8.54
N GLN A 81 -17.30 9.53 7.61
CA GLN A 81 -18.75 9.62 7.85
C GLN A 81 -19.51 8.33 7.52
N GLY A 82 -18.80 7.25 7.19
CA GLY A 82 -19.41 5.99 6.75
C GLY A 82 -19.40 5.83 5.23
N TYR A 83 -19.82 4.65 4.80
CA TYR A 83 -19.86 4.27 3.38
C TYR A 83 -20.99 5.00 2.67
N GLN A 84 -20.68 5.62 1.53
CA GLN A 84 -21.65 6.35 0.71
C GLN A 84 -21.84 5.59 -0.62
N PRO A 85 -22.97 4.89 -0.82
CA PRO A 85 -23.16 4.05 -2.01
C PRO A 85 -23.28 4.86 -3.31
N ASP A 86 -23.74 6.10 -3.23
CA ASP A 86 -23.99 6.96 -4.41
C ASP A 86 -22.76 7.81 -4.80
N LEU A 87 -21.68 7.74 -4.03
CA LEU A 87 -20.45 8.50 -4.29
C LEU A 87 -19.59 7.74 -5.31
N HIS A 88 -19.32 8.37 -6.45
CA HIS A 88 -18.43 7.80 -7.46
C HIS A 88 -16.95 7.80 -7.01
N PRO A 89 -16.30 6.63 -6.85
CA PRO A 89 -14.94 6.54 -6.29
C PRO A 89 -13.83 6.65 -7.34
N GLY A 90 -14.17 6.89 -8.61
CA GLY A 90 -13.19 6.88 -9.70
C GLY A 90 -12.18 8.03 -9.62
N VAL A 91 -10.95 7.75 -10.01
CA VAL A 91 -9.86 8.73 -10.04
C VAL A 91 -10.07 9.71 -11.20
N SER A 92 -10.10 11.01 -10.91
CA SER A 92 -10.30 12.03 -11.94
C SER A 92 -9.09 12.15 -12.89
N HIS A 93 -9.32 12.58 -14.13
CA HIS A 93 -8.25 12.83 -15.11
C HIS A 93 -7.24 13.88 -14.61
N VAL A 94 -7.72 14.93 -13.95
CA VAL A 94 -6.85 15.97 -13.40
C VAL A 94 -5.96 15.41 -12.29
N PHE A 95 -6.50 14.51 -11.45
CA PHE A 95 -5.72 13.87 -10.41
C PHE A 95 -4.59 13.00 -10.98
N GLN A 96 -4.91 12.08 -11.90
CA GLN A 96 -3.91 11.15 -12.46
C GLN A 96 -2.86 11.83 -13.35
N SER A 97 -3.25 12.86 -14.10
CA SER A 97 -2.38 13.48 -15.11
C SER A 97 -1.56 14.64 -14.54
N ALA A 98 -2.07 15.36 -13.54
CA ALA A 98 -1.42 16.54 -12.98
C ALA A 98 -1.14 16.39 -11.47
N ALA A 99 -2.18 16.31 -10.63
CA ALA A 99 -2.01 16.43 -9.18
C ALA A 99 -1.08 15.34 -8.61
N PHE A 100 -1.31 14.07 -8.96
CA PHE A 100 -0.50 12.95 -8.46
C PHE A 100 0.89 12.86 -9.11
N ARG A 101 1.22 13.74 -10.06
CA ARG A 101 2.56 13.88 -10.63
C ARG A 101 3.45 14.80 -9.79
N PHE A 102 2.89 15.54 -8.82
CA PHE A 102 3.65 16.36 -7.87
C PHE A 102 4.79 15.58 -7.22
N GLY A 103 4.60 14.30 -6.91
CA GLY A 103 5.64 13.47 -6.30
C GLY A 103 6.97 13.43 -7.08
N HIS A 104 6.97 13.65 -8.40
CA HIS A 104 8.21 13.72 -9.18
C HIS A 104 9.10 14.91 -8.79
N THR A 105 8.53 16.00 -8.25
CA THR A 105 9.34 17.13 -7.77
C THR A 105 10.04 16.85 -6.44
N LEU A 106 9.65 15.79 -5.73
CA LEU A 106 10.19 15.41 -4.43
C LEU A 106 11.31 14.37 -4.52
N ILE A 107 11.61 13.87 -5.71
CA ILE A 107 12.60 12.79 -5.90
C ILE A 107 14.01 13.39 -5.71
N PRO A 108 14.79 12.91 -4.73
CA PRO A 108 16.17 13.36 -4.55
C PRO A 108 17.08 12.79 -5.66
N PRO A 109 18.24 13.41 -5.93
CA PRO A 109 19.17 12.92 -6.95
C PRO A 109 19.85 11.58 -6.59
N GLY A 110 19.73 11.13 -5.34
CA GLY A 110 20.31 9.87 -4.87
C GLY A 110 19.62 9.35 -3.62
N LEU A 111 19.82 8.05 -3.35
CA LEU A 111 19.27 7.35 -2.19
C LEU A 111 20.41 6.96 -1.25
N TYR A 112 20.26 7.28 0.03
CA TYR A 112 21.16 6.80 1.07
C TYR A 112 20.74 5.40 1.52
N LYS A 113 21.71 4.50 1.64
CA LYS A 113 21.53 3.23 2.34
C LYS A 113 22.03 3.40 3.76
N ARG A 114 21.12 3.32 4.73
CA ARG A 114 21.42 3.38 6.17
C ARG A 114 21.42 1.99 6.77
#